data_AF-A0A7J8RSM8-F1
#
_entry.id   AF-A0A7J8RSM8-F1
#
_cell.length_a   1.000
_cell.length_b   1.000
_cell.length_c   1.000
_cell.angle_alpha   90.00
_cell.angle_beta   90.00
_cell.angle_gamma   90.00
#
_symmetry.space_group_name_H-M   'P 1'
#
loop_
_entity.id
_entity.type
_entity.pdbx_description
1 polymer ?
#
loop_
_entity_poly.entity_id
_entity_poly.type
_entity_poly.pdbx_seq_one_letter_code
_entity_poly.pdbx_strand_id
1 'polypeptide(L)'
;MNILKNLGFGANNKPTASMDNCAIAQGPEDDVPPPGQQFAQFGAGCFWGVELAFQRVSGITKTEVGYSQGFMHNPSYEDVCSGTTNHSEVVRVQYDPNECSYDTLLHVFWARHDPTTLNRQLIEIYTDKLRITISVKLTSAKPANQPTINFSTTNS
;
A
#
# COMPACT_ATOMS: atom_id res chain seq x y z
N MET A 1 -62.40 10.10 -24.10
CA MET A 1 -61.91 8.75 -23.74
C MET A 1 -60.51 8.59 -24.28
N ASN A 2 -59.49 8.07 -23.61
CA ASN A 2 -59.24 7.77 -22.20
C ASN A 2 -57.72 7.46 -22.09
N ILE A 3 -57.03 8.17 -21.18
CA ILE A 3 -56.18 7.62 -20.11
C ILE A 3 -54.96 6.77 -20.54
N LEU A 4 -53.72 7.29 -20.56
CA LEU A 4 -52.72 7.39 -19.46
C LEU A 4 -51.93 6.10 -19.14
N LYS A 5 -50.59 6.31 -19.03
CA LYS A 5 -49.53 5.57 -18.31
C LYS A 5 -48.68 4.57 -19.10
N ASN A 6 -47.55 5.06 -19.61
CA ASN A 6 -46.31 4.29 -19.60
C ASN A 6 -45.13 5.22 -19.23
N LEU A 7 -45.00 5.49 -17.94
CA LEU A 7 -43.86 6.18 -17.33
C LEU A 7 -43.13 5.16 -16.46
N GLY A 8 -42.31 4.34 -17.10
CA GLY A 8 -41.28 3.55 -16.43
C GLY A 8 -39.96 4.27 -16.58
N PHE A 9 -39.60 5.11 -15.61
CA PHE A 9 -38.23 5.58 -15.45
C PHE A 9 -37.35 4.39 -15.03
N GLY A 10 -36.81 3.69 -16.02
CA GLY A 10 -35.73 2.71 -15.81
C GLY A 10 -34.42 3.47 -15.62
N ALA A 11 -34.13 3.86 -14.38
CA ALA A 11 -32.79 4.26 -13.99
C ALA A 11 -31.89 3.01 -14.04
N ASN A 12 -31.32 2.73 -15.21
CA ASN A 12 -30.21 1.79 -15.35
C ASN A 12 -28.93 2.46 -14.81
N ASN A 13 -28.87 2.66 -13.49
CA ASN A 13 -27.62 2.95 -12.80
C ASN A 13 -26.94 1.61 -12.48
N LYS A 14 -26.02 1.19 -13.35
CA LYS A 14 -24.90 0.35 -12.94
C LYS A 14 -23.70 0.72 -13.80
N PRO A 15 -22.74 1.46 -13.19
CA PRO A 15 -21.57 0.77 -12.66
C PRO A 15 -21.16 1.29 -11.27
N THR A 16 -21.91 0.95 -10.22
CA THR A 16 -21.54 1.31 -8.84
C THR A 16 -20.44 0.41 -8.27
N ALA A 17 -20.40 -0.87 -8.64
CA ALA A 17 -19.41 -1.82 -8.13
C ALA A 17 -17.95 -1.43 -8.46
N SER A 18 -17.69 -0.78 -9.59
CA SER A 18 -16.33 -0.34 -9.95
C SER A 18 -15.88 0.87 -9.14
N MET A 19 -16.79 1.79 -8.79
CA MET A 19 -16.47 2.97 -7.98
C MET A 19 -16.28 2.59 -6.52
N ASP A 20 -17.09 1.68 -5.98
CA ASP A 20 -16.98 1.20 -4.61
C ASP A 20 -15.67 0.41 -4.39
N ASN A 21 -15.28 -0.45 -5.34
CA ASN A 21 -14.02 -1.21 -5.27
C ASN A 21 -12.78 -0.30 -5.24
N CYS A 22 -12.77 0.76 -6.07
CA CYS A 22 -11.67 1.70 -6.11
C CYS A 22 -11.60 2.55 -4.84
N ALA A 23 -12.75 2.97 -4.30
CA ALA A 23 -12.82 3.76 -3.08
C ALA A 23 -12.30 2.97 -1.86
N ILE A 24 -12.60 1.68 -1.78
CA ILE A 24 -12.08 0.84 -0.68
C ILE A 24 -10.57 0.64 -0.82
N ALA A 25 -10.06 0.33 -2.02
CA ALA A 25 -8.63 0.11 -2.23
C ALA A 25 -7.74 1.35 -2.00
N GLN A 26 -8.31 2.54 -2.22
CA GLN A 26 -7.66 3.83 -1.99
C GLN A 26 -7.94 4.39 -0.58
N GLY A 27 -8.71 3.66 0.23
CA GLY A 27 -9.05 4.06 1.59
C GLY A 27 -7.84 4.10 2.53
N PRO A 28 -7.97 4.75 3.69
CA PRO A 28 -6.96 4.67 4.73
C PRO A 28 -6.80 3.22 5.23
N GLU A 29 -5.65 2.94 5.82
CA GLU A 29 -5.43 1.68 6.52
C GLU A 29 -6.08 1.79 7.90
N ASP A 30 -7.11 0.99 8.14
CA ASP A 30 -7.89 1.02 9.39
C ASP A 30 -7.38 0.02 10.44
N ASP A 31 -6.38 -0.81 10.09
CA ASP A 31 -5.73 -1.73 11.02
C ASP A 31 -5.00 -0.96 12.13
N VAL A 32 -5.17 -1.42 13.37
CA VAL A 32 -4.56 -0.80 14.55
C VAL A 32 -3.41 -1.68 15.04
N PRO A 33 -2.18 -1.14 15.19
CA PRO A 33 -1.08 -1.90 15.74
C PRO A 33 -1.31 -2.19 17.23
N PRO A 34 -0.76 -3.28 17.78
CA PRO A 34 -0.77 -3.55 19.22
C PRO A 34 -0.24 -2.37 20.06
N PRO A 35 -0.64 -2.27 21.35
CA PRO A 35 -0.19 -1.19 22.22
C PRO A 35 1.34 -1.07 22.27
N GLY A 36 1.84 0.17 22.17
CA GLY A 36 3.28 0.44 22.15
C GLY A 36 3.92 0.31 20.77
N GLN A 37 3.20 -0.16 19.75
CA GLN A 37 3.75 -0.43 18.41
C GLN A 37 3.29 0.60 17.38
N GLN A 38 4.03 0.72 16.28
CA GLN A 38 3.65 1.50 15.10
C GLN A 38 3.75 0.67 13.82
N PHE A 39 2.98 1.06 12.80
CA PHE A 39 3.09 0.50 11.47
C PHE A 39 3.90 1.42 10.54
N ALA A 40 4.71 0.81 9.69
CA ALA A 40 5.35 1.46 8.57
C ALA A 40 5.20 0.59 7.30
N GLN A 41 4.94 1.19 6.15
CA GLN A 41 4.89 0.49 4.86
C GLN A 41 6.02 0.95 3.96
N PHE A 42 6.68 -0.01 3.31
CA PHE A 42 7.78 0.22 2.38
C PHE A 42 7.50 -0.48 1.05
N GLY A 43 7.32 0.31 -0.01
CA GLY A 43 7.27 -0.18 -1.39
C GLY A 43 8.63 -0.04 -2.05
N ALA A 44 9.12 -1.11 -2.67
CA ALA A 44 10.53 -1.16 -3.05
C ALA A 44 10.86 -2.21 -4.13
N GLY A 45 9.89 -2.64 -4.95
CA GLY A 45 10.09 -3.79 -5.85
C GLY A 45 9.80 -5.11 -5.15
N CYS A 46 10.49 -6.20 -5.51
CA CYS A 46 10.19 -7.55 -5.03
C CYS A 46 10.19 -7.61 -3.50
N PHE A 47 9.00 -7.78 -2.92
CA PHE A 47 8.81 -7.71 -1.46
C PHE A 47 9.59 -8.77 -0.66
N TRP A 48 10.10 -9.84 -1.27
CA TRP A 48 10.80 -10.94 -0.58
C TRP A 48 12.16 -10.48 -0.06
N GLY A 49 12.91 -9.76 -0.91
CA GLY A 49 14.20 -9.21 -0.52
C GLY A 49 14.07 -8.08 0.51
N VAL A 50 12.98 -7.31 0.41
CA VAL A 50 12.65 -6.21 1.31
C VAL A 50 12.25 -6.73 2.68
N GLU A 51 11.35 -7.71 2.73
CA GLU A 51 10.87 -8.31 3.97
C GLU A 51 12.02 -8.94 4.74
N LEU A 52 12.87 -9.71 4.05
CA LEU A 52 14.04 -10.35 4.68
C LEU A 52 15.01 -9.34 5.30
N ALA A 53 15.13 -8.14 4.73
CA ALA A 53 15.96 -7.09 5.30
C ALA A 53 15.37 -6.56 6.62
N PHE A 54 14.06 -6.34 6.68
CA PHE A 54 13.38 -5.89 7.90
C PHE A 54 13.32 -6.96 8.98
N GLN A 55 13.11 -8.23 8.63
CA GLN A 55 13.07 -9.34 9.61
C GLN A 55 14.31 -9.46 10.51
N ARG A 56 15.43 -8.84 10.13
CA ARG A 56 16.71 -8.89 10.85
C ARG A 56 16.98 -7.66 11.73
N VAL A 57 16.08 -6.70 11.77
CA VAL A 57 16.24 -5.46 12.53
C VAL A 57 15.66 -5.64 13.94
N SER A 58 16.45 -5.33 14.96
CA SER A 58 15.99 -5.34 16.35
C SER A 58 14.91 -4.27 16.58
N GLY A 59 13.90 -4.57 17.40
CA GLY A 59 12.74 -3.71 17.62
C GLY A 59 11.61 -3.86 16.58
N ILE A 60 11.82 -4.62 15.50
CA ILE A 60 10.73 -5.07 14.62
C ILE A 60 10.12 -6.35 15.20
N THR A 61 8.80 -6.36 15.36
CA THR A 61 8.08 -7.50 15.95
C THR A 61 7.30 -8.33 14.94
N LYS A 62 6.96 -7.74 13.79
CA LYS A 62 6.25 -8.43 12.71
C LYS A 62 6.56 -7.76 11.37
N THR A 63 6.70 -8.59 10.34
CA THR A 63 6.66 -8.17 8.95
C THR A 63 5.53 -8.90 8.24
N GLU A 64 4.95 -8.27 7.23
CA GLU A 64 4.04 -8.93 6.30
C GLU A 64 4.12 -8.26 4.93
N VAL A 65 3.91 -9.05 3.89
CA VAL A 65 3.91 -8.58 2.50
C VAL A 65 2.50 -8.42 1.97
N GLY A 66 2.30 -7.48 1.05
CA GLY A 66 1.00 -7.27 0.44
C GLY A 66 1.03 -6.29 -0.72
N TYR A 67 -0.17 -5.85 -1.09
CA TYR A 67 -0.42 -4.97 -2.23
C TYR A 67 -1.16 -3.72 -1.75
N SER A 68 -0.70 -2.54 -2.14
CA SER A 68 -1.29 -1.26 -1.71
C SER A 68 -1.20 -0.21 -2.82
N GLN A 69 -1.92 0.90 -2.63
CA GLN A 69 -1.98 2.07 -3.52
C GLN A 69 -2.61 1.84 -4.90
N GLY A 70 -3.17 0.65 -5.16
CA GLY A 70 -3.91 0.34 -6.39
C GLY A 70 -5.42 0.54 -6.28
N PHE A 71 -6.13 0.26 -7.37
CA PHE A 71 -7.55 0.57 -7.53
C PHE A 71 -8.48 -0.64 -7.37
N MET A 72 -7.91 -1.84 -7.16
CA MET A 72 -8.70 -3.07 -7.00
C MET A 72 -8.77 -3.47 -5.53
N HIS A 73 -9.96 -3.59 -4.97
CA HIS A 73 -10.13 -4.15 -3.63
C HIS A 73 -9.89 -5.67 -3.65
N ASN A 74 -9.18 -6.20 -2.64
CA ASN A 74 -8.81 -7.61 -2.48
C ASN A 74 -8.19 -8.25 -3.74
N PRO A 75 -7.07 -7.70 -4.26
CA PRO A 75 -6.42 -8.26 -5.45
C PRO A 75 -5.75 -9.61 -5.14
N SER A 76 -5.80 -10.55 -6.08
CA SER A 76 -4.94 -11.74 -6.07
C SER A 76 -3.55 -11.43 -6.62
N TYR A 77 -2.59 -12.34 -6.44
CA TYR A 77 -1.26 -12.21 -7.05
C TYR A 77 -1.36 -12.15 -8.58
N GLU A 78 -2.23 -12.97 -9.17
CA GLU A 78 -2.48 -13.02 -10.61
C GLU A 78 -3.06 -11.70 -11.12
N ASP A 79 -3.97 -11.08 -10.36
CA ASP A 79 -4.50 -9.76 -10.69
C ASP A 79 -3.39 -8.70 -10.72
N VAL A 80 -2.50 -8.70 -9.72
CA VAL A 80 -1.37 -7.76 -9.67
C VAL A 80 -0.38 -8.02 -10.80
N CYS A 81 -0.06 -9.28 -11.10
CA CYS A 81 0.81 -9.67 -12.21
C CYS A 81 0.27 -9.27 -13.58
N SER A 82 -1.05 -9.07 -13.72
CA SER A 82 -1.64 -8.53 -14.94
C SER A 82 -1.17 -7.10 -15.26
N GLY A 83 -0.73 -6.35 -14.24
CA GLY A 83 -0.34 -4.94 -14.32
C GLY A 83 -1.52 -3.96 -14.38
N THR A 84 -2.76 -4.44 -14.27
CA THR A 84 -3.96 -3.59 -14.45
C THR A 84 -4.53 -3.03 -13.16
N THR A 85 -4.17 -3.59 -12.00
CA THR A 85 -4.71 -3.18 -10.70
C THR A 85 -4.09 -1.89 -10.16
N ASN A 86 -2.94 -1.50 -10.71
CA ASN A 86 -2.10 -0.40 -10.23
C ASN A 86 -1.62 -0.55 -8.77
N HIS A 87 -1.67 -1.75 -8.21
CA HIS A 87 -1.08 -2.01 -6.90
C HIS A 87 0.44 -2.05 -6.99
N SER A 88 1.08 -1.62 -5.89
CA SER A 88 2.51 -1.80 -5.66
C SER A 88 2.73 -2.90 -4.63
N GLU A 89 3.78 -3.71 -4.83
CA GLU A 89 4.26 -4.62 -3.80
C GLU A 89 4.83 -3.82 -2.63
N VAL A 90 4.37 -4.12 -1.42
CA VAL A 90 4.77 -3.43 -0.20
C VAL A 90 5.06 -4.42 0.92
N VAL A 91 5.95 -4.03 1.83
CA VAL A 91 6.16 -4.67 3.13
C VAL A 91 5.58 -3.77 4.21
N ARG A 92 4.67 -4.30 5.02
CA ARG A 92 4.21 -3.66 6.26
C ARG A 92 5.05 -4.18 7.43
N VAL A 93 5.61 -3.24 8.17
CA VAL A 93 6.48 -3.44 9.32
C VAL A 93 5.73 -2.99 10.56
N GLN A 94 5.71 -3.84 11.58
CA GLN A 94 5.29 -3.48 12.92
C GLN A 94 6.51 -3.42 13.83
N TYR A 95 6.71 -2.30 14.52
CA TYR A 95 7.90 -2.07 15.33
C TYR A 95 7.61 -1.29 16.62
N ASP A 96 8.47 -1.48 17.63
CA ASP A 96 8.47 -0.67 18.86
C ASP A 96 9.33 0.58 18.63
N PRO A 97 8.76 1.80 18.66
CA PRO A 97 9.50 3.04 18.48
C PRO A 97 10.52 3.33 19.59
N ASN A 98 10.46 2.64 20.75
CA ASN A 98 11.45 2.75 21.81
C ASN A 98 12.68 1.85 21.57
N GLU A 99 12.54 0.80 20.76
CA GLU A 99 13.66 -0.10 20.41
C GLU A 99 14.22 0.17 19.00
N CYS A 100 13.37 0.59 18.06
CA CYS A 100 13.72 0.89 16.68
C CYS A 100 13.11 2.21 16.23
N SER A 101 13.93 3.18 15.83
CA SER A 101 13.42 4.43 15.26
C SER A 101 12.95 4.25 13.82
N TYR A 102 12.04 5.11 13.38
CA TYR A 102 11.64 5.15 11.97
C TYR A 102 12.82 5.49 11.05
N ASP A 103 13.75 6.35 11.49
CA ASP A 103 14.99 6.64 10.76
C ASP A 103 15.83 5.37 10.55
N THR A 104 15.86 4.46 11.52
CA THR A 104 16.53 3.15 11.37
C THR A 104 15.89 2.34 10.26
N LEU A 105 14.56 2.33 10.18
CA LEU A 105 13.83 1.67 9.09
C LEU A 105 14.14 2.29 7.74
N LEU A 106 14.19 3.63 7.64
CA LEU A 106 14.60 4.35 6.43
C LEU A 106 16.05 4.02 6.03
N HIS A 107 16.96 3.93 7.00
CA HIS A 107 18.34 3.54 6.73
C HIS A 107 18.43 2.12 6.14
N VAL A 108 17.69 1.17 6.70
CA VAL A 108 17.61 -0.20 6.17
C VAL A 108 17.02 -0.20 4.76
N PHE A 109 15.97 0.59 4.53
CA PHE A 109 15.35 0.75 3.24
C PHE A 109 16.33 1.27 2.18
N TRP A 110 16.99 2.41 2.44
CA TRP A 110 17.94 3.01 1.50
C TRP A 110 19.24 2.22 1.33
N ALA A 111 19.67 1.46 2.34
CA ALA A 111 20.84 0.58 2.20
C ALA A 111 20.60 -0.60 1.24
N ARG A 112 19.34 -0.91 0.95
CA ARG A 112 18.93 -2.06 0.14
C ARG A 112 18.46 -1.67 -1.26
N HIS A 113 18.18 -0.38 -1.50
CA HIS A 113 17.50 0.11 -2.70
C HIS A 113 18.22 1.34 -3.22
N ASP A 114 18.43 1.39 -4.53
CA ASP A 114 18.88 2.61 -5.20
C ASP A 114 17.63 3.42 -5.59
N PRO A 115 17.36 4.59 -4.98
CA PRO A 115 16.22 5.43 -5.33
C PRO A 115 16.28 6.02 -6.74
N THR A 116 17.40 5.87 -7.46
CA THR A 116 17.61 6.51 -8.76
C THR A 116 17.08 5.68 -9.94
N THR A 117 16.60 4.46 -9.71
CA THR A 117 16.14 3.56 -10.76
C THR A 117 14.61 3.53 -10.88
N LEU A 118 14.08 4.31 -11.83
CA LEU A 118 12.66 4.27 -12.20
C LEU A 118 12.28 2.88 -12.74
N ASN A 119 11.28 2.23 -12.14
CA ASN A 119 10.71 0.96 -12.59
C ASN A 119 11.73 -0.19 -12.78
N ARG A 120 12.84 -0.19 -12.05
CA ARG A 120 13.77 -1.31 -12.04
C ARG A 120 14.56 -1.34 -10.74
N GLN A 121 14.73 -2.52 -10.16
CA GLN A 121 15.77 -2.76 -9.17
C GLN A 121 16.54 -4.02 -9.56
N LEU A 122 17.82 -4.05 -9.20
CA LEU A 122 18.86 -4.91 -9.77
C LEU A 122 18.43 -6.38 -10.00
N ILE A 123 18.61 -6.84 -11.24
CA ILE A 123 18.45 -8.21 -11.79
C ILE A 123 17.26 -9.02 -11.23
N GLU A 124 16.09 -8.42 -11.14
CA GLU A 124 14.83 -9.16 -10.98
C GLU A 124 14.03 -9.00 -12.27
N ILE A 125 13.94 -10.09 -13.05
CA ILE A 125 13.15 -10.14 -14.29
C ILE A 125 11.68 -10.31 -13.89
N TYR A 126 11.08 -9.27 -13.34
CA TYR A 126 9.63 -9.15 -13.41
C TYR A 126 9.27 -8.50 -14.74
N THR A 127 8.25 -9.07 -15.38
CA THR A 127 7.66 -8.53 -16.62
C THR A 127 7.42 -7.03 -16.45
N ASP A 128 7.59 -6.23 -17.50
CA ASP A 128 7.46 -4.75 -17.56
C ASP A 128 6.10 -4.17 -17.06
N LYS A 129 5.28 -4.98 -16.39
CA LYS A 129 3.94 -4.75 -15.90
C LYS A 129 3.83 -4.53 -14.40
N LEU A 130 4.83 -4.93 -13.60
CA LEU A 130 4.84 -4.63 -12.17
C LEU A 130 5.46 -3.24 -11.94
N ARG A 131 4.69 -2.35 -11.32
CA ARG A 131 5.15 -0.99 -10.99
C ARG A 131 6.02 -1.04 -9.76
N ILE A 132 7.23 -0.49 -9.86
CA ILE A 132 8.12 -0.29 -8.72
C ILE A 132 7.84 1.11 -8.21
N THR A 133 6.98 1.20 -7.20
CA THR A 133 6.75 2.44 -6.46
C THR A 133 7.61 2.40 -5.21
N ILE A 134 8.51 3.38 -5.09
CA ILE A 134 9.16 3.69 -3.81
C ILE A 134 8.16 4.48 -2.99
N SER A 135 7.57 3.85 -1.98
CA SER A 135 6.62 4.51 -1.08
C SER A 135 7.03 4.23 0.36
N VAL A 136 6.96 5.27 1.19
CA VAL A 136 7.10 5.12 2.63
C VAL A 136 5.90 5.76 3.30
N LYS A 137 5.23 5.00 4.18
CA LYS A 137 4.09 5.48 4.96
C LYS A 137 4.28 5.09 6.40
N LEU A 138 4.23 6.06 7.32
CA LEU A 138 4.17 5.82 8.75
C LEU A 138 2.71 5.93 9.21
N THR A 139 2.15 4.83 9.71
CA THR A 139 0.85 4.78 10.36
C THR A 139 1.07 4.64 11.86
N SER A 140 1.14 5.79 12.54
CA SER A 140 1.18 5.84 14.00
C SER A 140 -0.23 5.61 14.55
N ALA A 141 -0.37 4.74 15.56
CA ALA A 141 -1.60 4.68 16.35
C ALA A 141 -1.84 6.05 16.98
N LYS A 142 -2.90 6.74 16.56
CA LYS A 142 -3.26 8.10 17.01
C LYS A 142 -3.16 8.25 18.54
N PRO A 143 -2.19 8.99 19.08
CA PRO A 143 -2.34 9.61 20.39
C PRO A 143 -3.29 10.81 20.20
N ALA A 144 -4.17 11.07 21.16
CA ALA A 144 -5.31 12.01 21.03
C ALA A 144 -4.95 13.47 20.64
N ASN A 145 -3.68 13.86 20.50
CA ASN A 145 -3.27 15.26 20.34
C ASN A 145 -1.97 15.50 19.54
N GLN A 146 -1.62 14.68 18.53
CA GLN A 146 -0.48 14.98 17.65
C GLN A 146 -0.84 15.08 16.16
N PRO A 147 -0.21 16.01 15.41
CA PRO A 147 -0.45 16.16 13.98
C PRO A 147 0.10 14.97 13.20
N THR A 148 -0.72 14.45 12.29
CA THR A 148 -0.34 13.43 11.32
C THR A 148 0.75 13.99 10.41
N ILE A 149 1.97 13.42 10.47
CA ILE A 149 3.04 13.78 9.54
C ILE A 149 2.97 12.82 8.35
N ASN A 150 2.15 13.18 7.36
CA ASN A 150 2.09 12.46 6.09
C ASN A 150 3.29 12.90 5.22
N PHE A 151 4.36 12.12 5.19
CA PHE A 151 5.39 12.24 4.17
C PHE A 151 5.03 11.34 2.99
N SER A 152 4.37 11.89 1.97
CA SER A 152 4.26 11.25 0.66
C SER A 152 5.38 11.80 -0.23
N THR A 153 6.50 11.09 -0.33
CA THR A 153 7.50 11.37 -1.37
C THR A 153 7.07 10.63 -2.63
N THR A 154 6.38 11.32 -3.53
CA THR A 154 6.21 10.86 -4.92
C THR A 154 7.40 11.40 -5.70
N ASN A 155 8.34 10.54 -6.10
CA ASN A 155 9.27 10.90 -7.16
C ASN A 155 8.62 10.52 -8.50
N SER A 156 8.34 11.55 -9.29
CA SER A 156 7.78 11.53 -10.64
C SER A 156 8.64 10.79 -11.65
#